data_AF-A0A7W7NZT7-F1
#
_entry.id   AF-A0A7W7NZT7-F1
#
_cell.length_a   1.000
_cell.length_b   1.000
_cell.length_c   1.000
_cell.angle_alpha   90.00
_cell.angle_beta   90.00
_cell.angle_gamma   90.00
#
_symmetry.space_group_name_H-M   'P 1'
#
loop_
_entity.id
_entity.type
_entity.pdbx_description
1 polymer ?
#
loop_
_entity_poly.entity_id
_entity_poly.type
_entity_poly.pdbx_seq_one_letter_code
_entity_poly.pdbx_strand_id
1 'polypeptide(L)'
;MSWIKTTERLPATGQEMRCRLKHWNSDKIVEERLVKVEEDDCAWRTADDKSEISYNWNVIEWEDTSDQAISHTGMPGMNLSSRNLTFDALQDAYVAVLQGNPGKALKLAGGGAVFLRDGNIYAVTLSDAGEVEHESAGCISPLAWDDERGCWDDETPESTVADVNAPVFIEL
;
A
#
# COMPACT_ATOMS: atom_id res chain seq x y z
N MET A 1 16.70 0.93 0.25
CA MET A 1 16.32 2.17 -0.48
C MET A 1 16.86 2.10 -1.88
N SER A 2 15.97 1.89 -2.85
CA SER A 2 16.30 1.77 -4.27
C SER A 2 15.82 3.03 -5.00
N TRP A 3 16.62 3.53 -5.94
CA TRP A 3 16.22 4.65 -6.79
C TRP A 3 15.73 4.11 -8.14
N ILE A 4 14.55 4.55 -8.57
CA ILE A 4 13.93 4.14 -9.82
C ILE A 4 13.94 5.32 -10.78
N LYS A 5 14.38 5.09 -12.01
CA LYS A 5 14.39 6.14 -13.04
C LYS A 5 12.97 6.41 -13.53
N THR A 6 12.65 7.68 -13.77
CA THR A 6 11.35 8.07 -14.35
C THR A 6 11.12 7.50 -15.75
N THR A 7 12.19 7.14 -16.46
CA THR A 7 12.13 6.45 -17.76
C THR A 7 11.84 4.95 -17.65
N GLU A 8 12.07 4.35 -16.49
CA GLU A 8 11.82 2.93 -16.25
C GLU A 8 10.39 2.72 -15.76
N ARG A 9 10.00 3.49 -14.75
CA ARG A 9 8.66 3.44 -14.14
C ARG A 9 8.33 4.78 -13.49
N LEU A 10 7.08 5.20 -13.64
CA LEU A 10 6.53 6.33 -12.91
C LEU A 10 5.86 5.86 -11.60
N PRO A 11 5.95 6.64 -10.52
CA PRO A 11 5.25 6.34 -9.28
C PRO A 11 3.75 6.65 -9.40
N ALA A 12 2.96 6.18 -8.43
CA ALA A 12 1.54 6.45 -8.39
C ALA A 12 1.23 7.94 -8.17
N THR A 13 0.18 8.43 -8.83
CA THR A 13 -0.32 9.79 -8.64
C THR A 13 -0.79 10.01 -7.20
N GLY A 14 -0.45 11.15 -6.61
CA GLY A 14 -0.82 11.55 -5.26
C GLY A 14 0.14 11.11 -4.15
N GLN A 15 1.13 10.27 -4.45
CA GLN A 15 2.12 9.82 -3.46
C GLN A 15 3.22 10.87 -3.25
N GLU A 16 3.60 11.12 -2.00
CA GLU A 16 4.81 11.89 -1.64
C GLU A 16 6.03 10.98 -1.66
N MET A 17 7.11 11.41 -2.30
CA MET A 17 8.36 10.67 -2.36
C MET A 17 9.56 11.59 -2.48
N ARG A 18 10.74 11.06 -2.16
CA ARG A 18 12.00 11.75 -2.39
C ARG A 18 12.41 11.56 -3.84
N CYS A 19 12.66 12.67 -4.54
CA CYS A 19 13.03 12.70 -5.94
C CYS A 19 14.42 13.29 -6.10
N ARG A 20 15.16 12.80 -7.09
CA ARG A 20 16.37 13.44 -7.61
C ARG A 20 16.01 14.27 -8.81
N LEU A 21 16.33 15.56 -8.72
CA LEU A 21 16.12 16.52 -9.79
C LEU A 21 17.47 16.90 -10.38
N LYS A 22 17.55 16.90 -11.69
CA LYS A 22 18.72 17.33 -12.44
C LYS A 22 18.46 18.68 -13.08
N HIS A 23 19.30 19.65 -12.77
CA HIS A 23 19.28 20.95 -13.42
C HIS A 23 19.70 20.80 -14.90
N TRP A 24 18.91 21.33 -15.82
CA TRP A 24 19.09 21.08 -17.26
C TRP A 24 20.45 21.54 -17.82
N ASN A 25 21.02 22.62 -17.30
CA ASN A 25 22.23 23.23 -17.86
C ASN A 25 23.50 22.91 -17.06
N SER A 26 23.38 22.76 -15.75
CA SER A 26 24.56 22.65 -14.86
C SER A 26 24.84 21.23 -14.40
N ASP A 27 24.02 20.26 -14.84
CA ASP A 27 24.02 18.87 -14.39
C ASP A 27 23.94 18.69 -12.87
N LYS A 28 23.58 19.75 -12.13
CA LYS A 28 23.50 19.71 -10.67
C LYS A 28 22.34 18.81 -10.28
N ILE A 29 22.60 17.87 -9.38
CA ILE A 29 21.58 17.00 -8.80
C ILE A 29 21.21 17.53 -7.41
N VAL A 30 19.92 17.67 -7.16
CA VAL A 30 19.36 17.95 -5.83
C VAL A 30 18.33 16.90 -5.48
N GLU A 31 18.14 16.69 -4.19
CA GLU A 31 17.10 15.80 -3.68
C GLU A 31 16.00 16.65 -3.04
N GLU A 32 14.75 16.39 -3.41
CA GLU A 32 13.61 17.16 -2.95
C GLU A 32 12.39 16.24 -2.80
N ARG A 33 11.48 16.59 -1.89
CA ARG A 33 10.23 15.83 -1.71
C ARG A 33 9.17 16.35 -2.66
N LEU A 34 8.68 15.48 -3.52
CA LEU A 34 7.68 15.81 -4.53
C LEU A 34 6.47 14.87 -4.44
N VAL A 35 5.36 15.33 -4.99
CA VAL A 35 4.14 14.57 -5.22
C VAL A 35 3.91 14.45 -6.72
N LYS A 36 3.68 13.22 -7.20
CA LYS A 36 3.28 12.99 -8.58
C LYS A 36 1.85 13.50 -8.78
N VAL A 37 1.62 14.35 -9.76
CA VAL A 37 0.29 14.86 -10.14
C VAL A 37 -0.01 14.54 -11.60
N GLU A 38 -1.29 14.51 -11.97
CA GLU A 38 -1.76 14.36 -13.35
C GLU A 38 -2.53 15.63 -13.74
N GLU A 39 -1.78 16.65 -14.12
CA GLU A 39 -2.28 17.93 -14.61
C GLU A 39 -1.75 18.13 -16.04
N ASP A 40 -2.44 18.95 -16.86
CA ASP A 40 -2.12 19.12 -18.29
C ASP A 40 -0.70 19.67 -18.55
N ASP A 41 -0.20 20.53 -17.66
CA ASP A 41 1.10 21.21 -17.78
C ASP A 41 2.07 20.91 -16.62
N CYS A 42 1.64 20.09 -15.66
CA CYS A 42 2.42 19.75 -14.48
C CYS A 42 2.35 18.26 -14.16
N ALA A 43 3.52 17.66 -13.98
CA ALA A 43 3.64 16.27 -13.56
C ALA A 43 4.06 16.14 -12.08
N TRP A 44 4.60 17.20 -11.47
CA TRP A 44 5.21 17.15 -10.14
C TRP A 44 5.03 18.45 -9.36
N ARG A 45 4.55 18.34 -8.12
CA ARG A 45 4.49 19.47 -7.17
C ARG A 45 5.38 19.19 -5.96
N THR A 46 5.95 20.22 -5.36
CA THR A 46 6.68 20.12 -4.09
C THR A 46 5.75 19.58 -3.00
N ALA A 47 6.28 18.75 -2.11
CA ALA A 47 5.47 18.14 -1.06
C ALA A 47 4.99 19.18 -0.03
N ASP A 48 5.84 20.15 0.29
CA ASP A 48 5.65 21.12 1.37
C ASP A 48 4.52 22.11 1.10
N ASP A 49 4.53 22.79 -0.05
CA ASP A 49 3.59 23.86 -0.38
C ASP A 49 2.77 23.61 -1.65
N LYS A 50 2.95 22.43 -2.28
CA LYS A 50 2.32 22.06 -3.56
C LYS A 50 2.63 23.03 -4.71
N SER A 51 3.73 23.76 -4.59
CA SER A 51 4.26 24.60 -5.66
C SER A 51 4.76 23.75 -6.82
N GLU A 52 4.68 24.28 -8.04
CA GLU A 52 5.26 23.65 -9.20
C GLU A 52 6.78 23.76 -9.15
N ILE A 53 7.45 22.68 -9.54
CA ILE A 53 8.91 22.71 -9.67
C ILE A 53 9.29 23.63 -10.84
N SER A 54 10.38 24.38 -10.70
CA SER A 54 10.86 25.23 -11.79
C SER A 54 11.21 24.39 -13.02
N TYR A 55 10.83 24.87 -14.22
CA TYR A 55 11.15 24.25 -15.52
C TYR A 55 12.65 23.99 -15.76
N ASN A 56 13.52 24.55 -14.93
CA ASN A 56 14.95 24.28 -14.99
C ASN A 56 15.34 22.91 -14.41
N TRP A 57 14.41 22.20 -13.77
CA TRP A 57 14.68 20.95 -13.07
C TRP A 57 13.88 19.81 -13.65
N ASN A 58 14.57 18.72 -13.98
CA ASN A 58 13.95 17.49 -14.45
C ASN A 58 14.01 16.43 -13.36
N VAL A 59 12.87 15.81 -13.04
CA VAL A 59 12.84 14.64 -12.15
C VAL A 59 13.40 13.44 -12.92
N ILE A 60 14.55 12.93 -12.47
CA ILE A 60 15.27 11.84 -13.15
C ILE A 60 15.11 10.51 -12.43
N GLU A 61 15.01 10.52 -11.11
CA GLU A 61 14.87 9.34 -10.28
C GLU A 61 13.98 9.65 -9.08
N TRP A 62 13.30 8.64 -8.57
CA TRP A 62 12.52 8.71 -7.35
C TRP A 62 12.88 7.54 -6.44
N GLU A 63 12.78 7.77 -5.13
CA GLU A 63 13.08 6.78 -4.12
C GLU A 63 11.91 5.81 -4.00
N ASP A 64 12.21 4.54 -4.29
CA ASP A 64 11.28 3.44 -4.09
C ASP A 64 11.16 3.14 -2.61
N THR A 65 10.11 3.69 -2.00
CA THR A 65 9.77 3.44 -0.60
C THR A 65 9.16 2.06 -0.39
N SER A 66 8.92 1.30 -1.46
CA SER A 66 8.50 -0.11 -1.38
C SER A 66 9.53 -0.97 -0.63
N ASP A 67 10.81 -0.55 -0.62
CA ASP A 67 11.89 -1.19 0.12
C ASP A 67 11.99 -0.72 1.60
N GLN A 68 11.28 0.34 1.99
CA GLN A 68 11.12 0.76 3.39
C GLN A 68 9.91 0.14 4.09
N ALA A 69 9.10 -0.66 3.40
CA ALA A 69 8.11 -1.51 4.05
C ALA A 69 8.74 -2.71 4.80
N ILE A 70 10.04 -2.99 4.59
CA ILE A 70 10.70 -4.16 5.18
C ILE A 70 12.13 -3.84 5.66
N SER A 71 12.29 -3.14 6.80
CA SER A 71 13.34 -3.50 7.78
C SER A 71 13.28 -2.71 9.11
N HIS A 72 12.94 -3.45 10.17
CA HIS A 72 13.31 -3.29 11.58
C HIS A 72 13.15 -1.91 12.27
N THR A 73 12.04 -1.72 12.98
CA THR A 73 11.97 -1.72 14.47
C THR A 73 10.53 -1.41 14.93
N GLY A 74 9.95 -2.26 15.78
CA GLY A 74 8.80 -1.94 16.65
C GLY A 74 7.56 -1.30 16.00
N MET A 75 6.55 -2.11 15.67
CA MET A 75 5.19 -1.67 15.32
C MET A 75 4.62 -0.69 16.39
N PRO A 76 4.01 0.43 15.98
CA PRO A 76 2.58 0.42 15.65
C PRO A 76 2.19 1.29 14.44
N GLY A 77 1.19 0.84 13.70
CA GLY A 77 0.42 1.71 12.79
C GLY A 77 0.87 1.70 11.34
N MET A 78 0.74 0.56 10.64
CA MET A 78 0.38 0.68 9.22
C MET A 78 -1.00 1.33 9.18
N ASN A 79 -1.04 2.61 8.81
CA ASN A 79 -2.28 3.30 8.53
C ASN A 79 -2.45 3.29 7.01
N LEU A 80 -3.05 2.21 6.49
CA LEU A 80 -3.46 2.15 5.11
C LEU A 80 -4.45 3.29 4.83
N SER A 81 -4.20 4.00 3.74
CA SER A 81 -5.13 5.00 3.21
C SER A 81 -6.13 4.31 2.30
N SER A 82 -7.42 4.65 2.41
CA SER A 82 -8.44 4.17 1.47
C SER A 82 -8.31 4.80 0.07
N ARG A 83 -7.53 5.88 -0.07
CA ARG A 83 -7.26 6.50 -1.38
C ARG A 83 -6.23 5.69 -2.16
N ASN A 84 -6.59 5.26 -3.36
CA ASN A 84 -5.75 4.49 -4.29
C ASN A 84 -5.19 3.20 -3.67
N LEU A 85 -5.98 2.52 -2.84
CA LEU A 85 -5.61 1.24 -2.28
C LEU A 85 -5.49 0.20 -3.40
N THR A 86 -4.37 -0.50 -3.45
CA THR A 86 -4.13 -1.59 -4.40
C THR A 86 -4.22 -2.94 -3.70
N PHE A 87 -4.50 -3.99 -4.47
CA PHE A 87 -4.48 -5.36 -3.99
C PHE A 87 -3.15 -5.72 -3.33
N ASP A 88 -2.02 -5.40 -3.98
CA ASP A 88 -0.68 -5.70 -3.48
C ASP A 88 -0.42 -5.00 -2.13
N ALA A 89 -0.78 -3.72 -2.01
CA ALA A 89 -0.60 -2.97 -0.77
C ALA A 89 -1.44 -3.54 0.38
N LEU A 90 -2.66 -3.97 0.10
CA LEU A 90 -3.51 -4.62 1.09
C LEU A 90 -2.97 -6.01 1.48
N GLN A 91 -2.53 -6.80 0.50
CA GLN A 91 -1.96 -8.12 0.73
C GLN A 91 -0.70 -8.03 1.60
N ASP A 92 0.21 -7.11 1.29
CA ASP A 92 1.41 -6.86 2.09
C ASP A 92 1.06 -6.46 3.52
N ALA A 93 0.02 -5.64 3.68
CA ALA A 93 -0.44 -5.24 5.00
C ALA A 93 -1.06 -6.40 5.80
N TYR A 94 -1.87 -7.26 5.16
CA TYR A 94 -2.36 -8.49 5.80
C TYR A 94 -1.20 -9.39 6.25
N VAL A 95 -0.20 -9.59 5.39
CA VAL A 95 1.00 -10.36 5.74
C VAL A 95 1.67 -9.76 6.96
N ALA A 96 1.91 -8.45 6.98
CA ALA A 96 2.58 -7.79 8.11
C ALA A 96 1.79 -7.91 9.42
N VAL A 97 0.47 -7.67 9.38
CA VAL A 97 -0.41 -7.77 10.54
C VAL A 97 -0.42 -9.20 11.11
N LEU A 98 -0.51 -10.20 10.25
CA LEU A 98 -0.60 -11.61 10.66
C LEU A 98 0.76 -12.20 11.06
N GLN A 99 1.87 -11.77 10.44
CA GLN A 99 3.22 -12.13 10.90
C GLN A 99 3.48 -11.62 12.32
N GLY A 100 2.94 -10.45 12.66
CA GLY A 100 2.98 -9.89 14.02
C GLY A 100 2.11 -10.63 15.03
N ASN A 101 1.20 -11.49 14.57
CA ASN A 101 0.18 -12.17 15.38
C ASN A 101 0.08 -13.67 15.01
N PRO A 102 1.14 -14.46 15.24
CA PRO A 102 1.16 -15.87 14.86
C PRO A 102 0.06 -16.66 15.58
N GLY A 103 -0.58 -17.59 14.86
CA GLY A 103 -1.68 -18.42 15.39
C GLY A 103 -3.04 -17.73 15.40
N LYS A 104 -3.16 -16.53 14.82
CA LYS A 104 -4.41 -15.78 14.75
C LYS A 104 -4.86 -15.55 13.32
N ALA A 105 -6.17 -15.39 13.15
CA ALA A 105 -6.77 -14.85 11.95
C ALA A 105 -7.24 -13.42 12.19
N LEU A 106 -7.20 -12.59 11.16
CA LEU A 106 -7.75 -11.25 11.13
C LEU A 106 -9.20 -11.33 10.66
N LYS A 107 -10.15 -10.89 11.49
CA LYS A 107 -11.56 -10.83 11.14
C LYS A 107 -11.80 -9.68 10.15
N LEU A 108 -12.54 -9.97 9.09
CA LEU A 108 -12.92 -8.99 8.07
C LEU A 108 -14.30 -8.40 8.35
N ALA A 109 -14.53 -7.17 7.90
CA ALA A 109 -15.84 -6.50 7.99
C ALA A 109 -16.93 -7.29 7.26
N GLY A 110 -16.61 -7.91 6.12
CA GLY A 110 -17.50 -8.78 5.34
C GLY A 110 -17.92 -10.09 6.01
N GLY A 111 -17.46 -10.37 7.25
CA GLY A 111 -17.89 -11.53 8.05
C GLY A 111 -17.02 -12.78 7.91
N GLY A 112 -16.04 -12.77 7.01
CA GLY A 112 -14.98 -13.78 6.95
C GLY A 112 -13.78 -13.43 7.84
N ALA A 113 -12.71 -14.19 7.67
CA ALA A 113 -11.40 -13.88 8.22
C ALA A 113 -10.29 -14.20 7.22
N VAL A 114 -9.11 -13.62 7.44
CA VAL A 114 -7.89 -13.98 6.73
C VAL A 114 -6.81 -14.45 7.69
N PHE A 115 -6.03 -15.45 7.29
CA PHE A 115 -4.92 -15.94 8.09
C PHE A 115 -3.69 -16.24 7.23
N LEU A 116 -2.53 -16.28 7.88
CA LEU A 116 -1.24 -16.50 7.25
C LEU A 116 -0.78 -17.94 7.48
N ARG A 117 -0.47 -18.65 6.40
CA ARG A 117 0.13 -19.99 6.46
C ARG A 117 1.19 -20.12 5.39
N ASP A 118 2.39 -20.56 5.78
CA ASP A 118 3.53 -20.76 4.88
C ASP A 118 3.84 -19.54 3.99
N GLY A 119 3.65 -18.33 4.55
CA GLY A 119 3.88 -17.06 3.83
C GLY A 119 2.75 -16.62 2.90
N ASN A 120 1.66 -17.38 2.81
CA ASN A 120 0.52 -17.09 1.95
C ASN A 120 -0.72 -16.71 2.78
N ILE A 121 -1.52 -15.78 2.25
CA ILE A 121 -2.78 -15.36 2.85
C ILE A 121 -3.93 -16.24 2.35
N TYR A 122 -4.72 -16.74 3.30
CA TYR A 122 -5.91 -17.51 3.05
C TYR A 122 -7.13 -16.78 3.61
N ALA A 123 -8.19 -16.68 2.83
CA ALA A 123 -9.51 -16.26 3.29
C ALA A 123 -10.33 -17.47 3.72
N VAL A 124 -11.15 -17.29 4.75
CA VAL A 124 -11.96 -18.35 5.36
C VAL A 124 -13.28 -17.79 5.87
N THR A 125 -14.33 -18.59 5.85
CA THR A 125 -15.62 -18.25 6.47
C THR A 125 -15.56 -18.48 7.96
N LEU A 126 -16.38 -17.72 8.68
CA LEU A 126 -16.60 -17.93 10.10
C LEU A 126 -17.93 -18.65 10.31
N SER A 127 -17.95 -19.58 11.24
CA SER A 127 -19.19 -20.22 11.68
C SER A 127 -20.10 -19.23 12.39
N ASP A 128 -21.34 -19.62 12.68
CA ASP A 128 -22.27 -18.82 13.50
C ASP A 128 -21.71 -18.52 14.91
N ALA A 129 -20.77 -19.34 15.40
CA ALA A 129 -20.08 -19.14 16.67
C ALA A 129 -18.87 -18.18 16.57
N GLY A 130 -18.52 -17.74 15.36
CA GLY A 130 -17.36 -16.89 15.08
C GLY A 130 -16.03 -17.66 15.00
N GLU A 131 -16.08 -18.98 14.83
CA GLU A 131 -14.90 -19.85 14.72
C GLU A 131 -14.48 -20.04 13.26
N VAL A 132 -13.20 -20.30 13.02
CA VAL A 132 -12.64 -20.47 11.67
C VAL A 132 -13.07 -21.82 11.06
N GLU A 133 -13.72 -21.78 9.90
CA GLU A 133 -14.11 -22.98 9.15
C GLU A 133 -13.02 -23.39 8.16
N HIS A 134 -12.00 -24.11 8.64
CA HIS A 134 -10.82 -24.50 7.84
C HIS A 134 -11.12 -25.19 6.50
N GLU A 135 -12.28 -25.84 6.36
CA GLU A 135 -12.71 -26.49 5.10
C GLU A 135 -13.04 -25.49 3.99
N SER A 136 -13.37 -24.24 4.34
CA SER A 136 -13.66 -23.17 3.38
C SER A 136 -12.40 -22.41 2.96
N ALA A 137 -11.23 -22.71 3.54
CA ALA A 137 -10.04 -21.90 3.38
C ALA A 137 -9.55 -21.90 1.92
N GLY A 138 -9.42 -20.71 1.33
CA GLY A 138 -8.95 -20.52 -0.03
C GLY A 138 -7.96 -19.37 -0.13
N CYS A 139 -7.05 -19.43 -1.09
CA CYS A 139 -6.17 -18.29 -1.35
C CYS A 139 -7.01 -17.08 -1.77
N ILE A 140 -6.67 -15.90 -1.25
CA ILE A 140 -7.23 -14.66 -1.78
C ILE A 140 -6.80 -14.50 -3.25
N SER A 141 -7.72 -14.01 -4.08
CA SER A 141 -7.50 -13.87 -5.51
C SER A 141 -7.62 -12.40 -5.91
N PRO A 142 -6.68 -11.86 -6.71
CA PRO A 142 -6.83 -10.52 -7.27
C PRO A 142 -8.05 -10.41 -8.20
N LEU A 143 -8.63 -11.52 -8.65
CA LEU A 143 -9.86 -11.49 -9.46
C LEU A 143 -11.12 -11.09 -8.68
N ALA A 144 -11.07 -11.17 -7.34
CA ALA A 144 -12.17 -10.73 -6.46
C ALA A 144 -11.95 -9.30 -5.92
N TRP A 145 -10.89 -8.64 -6.38
CA TRP A 145 -10.55 -7.27 -6.05
C TRP A 145 -11.13 -6.32 -7.09
N ASP A 146 -11.77 -5.26 -6.64
CA ASP A 146 -12.22 -4.18 -7.51
C ASP A 146 -11.15 -3.10 -7.56
N ASP A 147 -10.36 -3.06 -8.65
CA ASP A 147 -9.29 -2.07 -8.85
C ASP A 147 -9.81 -0.63 -9.01
N GLU A 148 -11.04 -0.43 -9.49
CA GLU A 148 -11.62 0.91 -9.66
C GLU A 148 -12.06 1.49 -8.31
N ARG A 149 -12.62 0.66 -7.44
CA ARG A 149 -13.05 1.06 -6.10
C ARG A 149 -11.89 1.01 -5.10
N GLY A 150 -10.95 0.08 -5.25
CA GLY A 150 -9.89 -0.18 -4.28
C GLY A 150 -10.40 -0.94 -3.05
N CYS A 151 -11.27 -1.92 -3.23
CA CYS A 151 -11.82 -2.76 -2.17
C CYS A 151 -12.23 -4.15 -2.66
N TRP A 152 -12.59 -5.05 -1.73
CA TRP A 152 -13.25 -6.31 -2.08
C TRP A 152 -14.67 -6.04 -2.60
N ASP A 153 -15.20 -6.94 -3.44
CA ASP A 153 -16.46 -6.75 -4.17
C ASP A 153 -17.66 -6.32 -3.29
N ASP A 154 -17.75 -6.87 -2.07
CA ASP A 154 -18.82 -6.62 -1.09
C ASP A 154 -18.45 -5.59 0.00
N GLU A 155 -17.33 -4.88 -0.16
CA GLU A 155 -16.82 -3.93 0.83
C GLU A 155 -16.73 -2.50 0.29
N THR A 156 -16.30 -1.60 1.17
CA THR A 156 -15.89 -0.22 0.84
C THR A 156 -14.39 -0.07 1.08
N PRO A 157 -13.70 0.84 0.39
CA PRO A 157 -12.27 1.09 0.62
C PRO A 157 -11.99 1.44 2.09
N GLU A 158 -12.89 2.18 2.73
CA GLU A 158 -12.80 2.53 4.15
C GLU A 158 -12.91 1.31 5.08
N SER A 159 -13.82 0.37 4.79
CA SER A 159 -13.93 -0.86 5.59
C SER A 159 -12.73 -1.76 5.40
N THR A 160 -12.26 -1.90 4.15
CA THR A 160 -11.10 -2.74 3.83
C THR A 160 -9.82 -2.23 4.51
N VAL A 161 -9.58 -0.91 4.57
CA VAL A 161 -8.44 -0.39 5.35
C VAL A 161 -8.66 -0.46 6.85
N ALA A 162 -9.90 -0.38 7.33
CA ALA A 162 -10.20 -0.45 8.75
C ALA A 162 -9.81 -1.81 9.34
N ASP A 163 -10.00 -2.89 8.59
CA ASP A 163 -9.61 -4.25 9.01
C ASP A 163 -8.10 -4.33 9.32
N VAL A 164 -7.27 -3.62 8.58
CA VAL A 164 -5.82 -3.57 8.82
C VAL A 164 -5.44 -2.53 9.87
N ASN A 165 -6.07 -1.35 9.83
CA ASN A 165 -5.71 -0.21 10.68
C ASN A 165 -6.18 -0.38 12.13
N ALA A 166 -7.25 -1.15 12.35
CA ALA A 166 -7.83 -1.46 13.64
C ALA A 166 -8.18 -2.96 13.74
N PRO A 167 -7.15 -3.84 13.72
CA PRO A 167 -7.36 -5.27 13.50
C PRO A 167 -8.06 -5.95 14.67
N VAL A 168 -9.06 -6.76 14.34
CA VAL A 168 -9.75 -7.64 15.28
C VAL A 168 -9.30 -9.07 15.02
N PHE A 169 -8.68 -9.71 16.00
CA PHE A 169 -8.15 -11.06 15.85
C PHE A 169 -9.05 -12.13 16.47
N ILE A 170 -9.01 -13.31 15.87
CA ILE A 170 -9.58 -14.55 16.40
C ILE A 170 -8.51 -15.65 16.40
N GLU A 171 -8.68 -16.67 17.23
CA GLU A 171 -7.76 -17.81 17.31
C GLU A 171 -8.01 -18.80 16.15
N LEU A 172 -6.94 -19.42 15.64
CA LEU A 172 -6.98 -20.42 14.56
C LEU A 172 -7.14 -21.87 15.04
#